data_AF-A0A812Q2Q0-F1
#
_entry.id   AF-A0A812Q2Q0-F1
#
_cell.length_a   1.000
_cell.length_b   1.000
_cell.length_c   1.000
_cell.angle_alpha   90.00
_cell.angle_beta   90.00
_cell.angle_gamma   90.00
#
_symmetry.space_group_name_H-M   'P 1'
#
loop_
_entity.id
_entity.type
_entity.pdbx_description
1 polymer ?
#
loop_
_entity_poly.entity_id
_entity_poly.type
_entity_poly.pdbx_seq_one_letter_code
_entity_poly.pdbx_strand_id
1 'polypeptide(L)'
;MSQAWVRPLLLAGCLHGVFAECNVYLETETMKGPGVCTEAGVEAMTAPEEKQLAQCLHECWASYVITSQPAKGANAALAKPERDSCSTNFEIVCSTVELSCAKPFSEFPNACSGTVPLAQMPAYYLAFYAYSQDVGGGNSDKMMAARVVRDKDTICSSIYGVRKASNDNCFGLTTTINTESHDAGPGVDPPQPPAIDNMPAQFPAVEPNKEQPETSSTSSTSTTAAPEPDGKAVKHGLGEILPWLAAGCAVLLLIGAGLYIRRSRQAEEQRALRTSTEVEIQSVNSLNRF
;
A
#
# COMPACT_ATOMS: atom_id res chain seq x y z
N MET A 1 8.34 33.77 61.96
CA MET A 1 8.68 33.99 60.54
C MET A 1 9.11 32.66 59.96
N SER A 2 8.25 31.97 59.22
CA SER A 2 8.54 30.67 58.61
C SER A 2 8.26 30.80 57.11
N GLN A 3 9.32 30.77 56.30
CA GLN A 3 9.22 30.84 54.85
C GLN A 3 8.95 29.43 54.31
N ALA A 4 7.72 29.21 53.86
CA ALA A 4 7.34 28.00 53.14
C ALA A 4 7.90 28.06 51.71
N TRP A 5 8.82 27.15 51.41
CA TRP A 5 9.34 26.92 50.06
C TRP A 5 8.29 26.16 49.24
N VAL A 6 7.56 26.88 48.39
CA VAL A 6 6.69 26.27 47.39
C VAL A 6 7.58 25.82 46.23
N ARG A 7 7.82 24.51 46.13
CA ARG A 7 8.44 23.91 44.95
C ARG A 7 7.43 23.95 43.79
N PRO A 8 7.78 24.50 42.62
CA PRO A 8 6.93 24.37 41.45
C PRO A 8 6.99 22.90 40.99
N LEU A 9 5.87 22.19 41.12
CA LEU A 9 5.63 20.96 40.35
C LEU A 9 5.61 21.37 38.88
N LEU A 10 6.74 21.23 38.19
CA LEU A 10 6.78 21.13 36.75
C LEU A 10 6.06 19.83 36.38
N LEU A 11 4.76 19.93 36.13
CA LEU A 11 4.03 18.96 35.33
C LEU A 11 4.66 18.98 33.95
N ALA A 12 5.69 18.15 33.76
CA ALA A 12 6.12 17.66 32.47
C ALA A 12 4.98 16.79 31.93
N GLY A 13 3.91 17.44 31.49
CA GLY A 13 2.93 16.80 30.63
C GLY A 13 3.69 16.39 29.39
N CYS A 14 4.02 15.10 29.26
CA CYS A 14 4.35 14.50 27.98
C CYS A 14 3.15 14.78 27.07
N LEU A 15 3.23 15.89 26.33
CA LEU A 15 2.48 16.09 25.11
C LEU A 15 2.91 14.95 24.21
N HIS A 16 2.22 13.82 24.34
CA HIS A 16 2.27 12.75 23.36
C HIS A 16 1.73 13.38 22.10
N GLY A 17 2.64 13.90 21.27
CA GLY A 17 2.31 14.39 19.95
C GLY A 17 1.51 13.29 19.28
N VAL A 18 0.26 13.57 18.94
CA VAL A 18 -0.60 12.60 18.29
C VAL A 18 0.04 12.32 16.93
N PHE A 19 0.69 11.17 16.81
CA PHE A 19 1.29 10.75 15.55
C PHE A 19 0.16 10.38 14.60
N ALA A 20 0.01 11.13 13.51
CA ALA A 20 -0.87 10.71 12.44
C ALA A 20 -0.22 9.52 11.72
N GLU A 21 -0.99 8.47 11.50
CA GLU A 21 -0.57 7.23 10.85
C GLU A 21 -1.65 6.78 9.89
N CYS A 22 -1.28 6.40 8.67
CA CYS A 22 -2.18 5.76 7.73
C CYS A 22 -1.52 4.61 6.99
N ASN A 23 -2.33 3.61 6.65
CA ASN A 23 -1.90 2.46 5.86
C ASN A 23 -2.39 2.66 4.44
N VAL A 24 -1.48 2.63 3.48
CA VAL A 24 -1.77 2.78 2.06
C VAL A 24 -1.41 1.51 1.32
N TYR A 25 -2.23 1.11 0.37
CA TYR A 25 -2.04 -0.12 -0.40
C TYR A 25 -2.32 0.14 -1.88
N LEU A 26 -1.61 -0.52 -2.78
CA LEU A 26 -1.89 -0.44 -4.22
C LEU A 26 -3.32 -0.93 -4.49
N GLU A 27 -4.13 -0.11 -5.17
CA GLU A 27 -5.49 -0.53 -5.57
C GLU A 27 -5.46 -1.51 -6.75
N THR A 28 -4.49 -1.34 -7.63
CA THR A 28 -4.23 -2.23 -8.76
C THR A 28 -3.15 -3.22 -8.39
N GLU A 29 -3.25 -4.46 -8.88
CA GLU A 29 -2.22 -5.48 -8.67
C GLU A 29 -0.85 -5.07 -9.23
N THR A 30 -0.80 -4.08 -10.13
CA THR A 30 0.42 -3.61 -10.79
C THR A 30 0.53 -2.09 -10.86
N MET A 31 1.76 -1.57 -10.93
CA MET A 31 2.01 -0.17 -11.27
C MET A 31 1.99 0.01 -12.80
N LYS A 32 1.63 1.20 -13.26
CA LYS A 32 1.73 1.62 -14.66
C LYS A 32 3.13 2.15 -14.95
N GLY A 33 3.63 1.93 -16.17
CA GLY A 33 4.95 2.43 -16.61
C GLY A 33 5.68 1.44 -17.51
N PRO A 34 6.94 1.73 -17.88
CA PRO A 34 7.73 0.85 -18.72
C PRO A 34 8.20 -0.40 -17.97
N GLY A 35 8.28 -1.53 -18.68
CA GLY A 35 9.01 -2.74 -18.28
C GLY A 35 8.89 -3.07 -16.79
N VAL A 36 9.96 -2.76 -16.03
CA VAL A 36 10.12 -2.98 -14.58
C VAL A 36 8.94 -2.50 -13.72
N CYS A 37 8.14 -1.55 -14.18
CA CYS A 37 6.98 -1.06 -13.43
C CYS A 37 5.79 -2.02 -13.46
N THR A 38 5.70 -2.92 -14.43
CA THR A 38 4.52 -3.77 -14.68
C THR A 38 4.87 -5.24 -14.48
N GLU A 39 3.92 -6.07 -14.02
CA GLU A 39 4.14 -7.52 -13.91
C GLU A 39 4.52 -8.14 -15.26
N ALA A 40 3.82 -7.81 -16.34
CA ALA A 40 4.13 -8.30 -17.68
C ALA A 40 5.56 -7.94 -18.12
N GLY A 41 6.01 -6.72 -17.81
CA GLY A 41 7.37 -6.29 -18.10
C GLY A 41 8.42 -6.99 -17.24
N VAL A 42 8.11 -7.28 -15.96
CA VAL A 42 8.96 -8.12 -15.08
C VAL A 42 9.02 -9.56 -15.58
N GLU A 43 7.90 -10.12 -16.03
CA GLU A 43 7.84 -11.48 -16.56
C GLU A 43 8.69 -11.65 -17.83
N ALA A 44 8.68 -10.63 -18.69
CA ALA A 44 9.46 -10.57 -19.92
C ALA A 44 10.97 -10.37 -19.71
N MET A 45 11.43 -10.07 -18.48
CA MET A 45 12.86 -9.95 -18.19
C MET A 45 13.57 -11.29 -18.31
N THR A 46 14.65 -11.31 -19.08
CA THR A 46 15.47 -12.52 -19.30
C THR A 46 16.57 -12.70 -18.26
N ALA A 47 17.02 -11.61 -17.62
CA ALA A 47 18.04 -11.64 -16.59
C ALA A 47 17.42 -12.05 -15.23
N PRO A 48 17.77 -13.22 -14.65
CA PRO A 48 17.12 -13.72 -13.45
C PRO A 48 17.30 -12.82 -12.21
N GLU A 49 18.46 -12.19 -12.08
CA GLU A 49 18.75 -11.27 -10.97
C GLU A 49 17.93 -9.99 -11.08
N GLU A 50 17.86 -9.36 -12.26
CA GLU A 50 17.05 -8.18 -12.51
C GLU A 50 15.55 -8.47 -12.33
N LYS A 51 15.10 -9.66 -12.76
CA LYS A 51 13.73 -10.11 -12.57
C LYS A 51 13.37 -10.25 -11.08
N GLN A 52 14.22 -10.91 -10.29
CA GLN A 52 13.99 -11.05 -8.85
C GLN A 52 14.01 -9.70 -8.14
N LEU A 53 14.93 -8.81 -8.54
CA LEU A 53 14.99 -7.45 -8.02
C LEU A 53 13.71 -6.67 -8.33
N ALA A 54 13.22 -6.74 -9.57
CA ALA A 54 11.98 -6.10 -9.98
C ALA A 54 10.78 -6.65 -9.20
N GLN A 55 10.67 -7.98 -9.05
CA GLN A 55 9.63 -8.60 -8.21
C GLN A 55 9.68 -8.09 -6.77
N CYS A 56 10.88 -8.00 -6.21
CA CYS A 56 11.06 -7.48 -4.86
C CYS A 56 10.65 -6.01 -4.73
N LEU A 57 10.96 -5.16 -5.71
CA LEU A 57 10.50 -3.77 -5.71
C LEU A 57 8.97 -3.67 -5.68
N HIS A 58 8.26 -4.51 -6.46
CA HIS A 58 6.80 -4.56 -6.44
C HIS A 58 6.27 -4.96 -5.07
N GLU A 59 6.88 -5.96 -4.43
CA GLU A 59 6.51 -6.39 -3.07
C GLU A 59 6.73 -5.30 -2.01
N CYS A 60 7.87 -4.60 -2.07
CA CYS A 60 8.17 -3.52 -1.13
C CYS A 60 7.27 -2.29 -1.31
N TRP A 61 6.78 -2.06 -2.53
CA TRP A 61 5.94 -0.90 -2.86
C TRP A 61 4.44 -1.21 -2.77
N ALA A 62 4.06 -2.48 -2.55
CA ALA A 62 2.66 -2.91 -2.49
C ALA A 62 1.86 -2.19 -1.41
N SER A 63 2.46 -1.95 -0.25
CA SER A 63 1.81 -1.25 0.86
C SER A 63 2.81 -0.58 1.80
N TYR A 64 2.37 0.53 2.40
CA TYR A 64 3.14 1.32 3.35
C TYR A 64 2.30 1.72 4.56
N VAL A 65 2.95 1.73 5.71
CA VAL A 65 2.52 2.49 6.89
C VAL A 65 3.24 3.84 6.85
N ILE A 66 2.48 4.93 6.68
CA ILE A 66 3.02 6.29 6.61
C ILE A 66 2.70 7.01 7.91
N THR A 67 3.73 7.51 8.58
CA THR A 67 3.63 8.18 9.88
C THR A 67 4.20 9.60 9.82
N SER A 68 3.50 10.55 10.45
CA SER A 68 4.05 11.89 10.68
C SER A 68 5.25 11.85 11.63
N GLN A 69 6.27 12.68 11.40
CA GLN A 69 7.48 12.77 12.23
C GLN A 69 7.62 14.18 12.83
N PRO A 70 6.71 14.61 13.73
CA PRO A 70 6.71 15.98 14.25
C PRO A 70 8.02 16.37 14.97
N ALA A 71 8.74 15.39 15.52
CA ALA A 71 10.05 15.60 16.13
C ALA A 71 11.15 16.02 15.12
N LYS A 72 11.00 15.66 13.83
CA LYS A 72 11.88 16.06 12.72
C LYS A 72 11.38 17.30 11.97
N GLY A 73 10.14 17.74 12.24
CA GLY A 73 9.52 18.91 11.63
C GLY A 73 8.05 18.65 11.28
N ALA A 74 7.26 19.72 11.14
CA ALA A 74 5.83 19.62 10.80
C ALA A 74 5.57 18.94 9.44
N ASN A 75 6.53 19.05 8.52
CA ASN A 75 6.46 18.52 7.16
C ASN A 75 7.26 17.22 6.99
N ALA A 76 7.73 16.61 8.08
CA ALA A 76 8.47 15.36 8.01
C ALA A 76 7.49 14.17 8.18
N ALA A 77 7.69 13.14 7.37
CA ALA A 77 6.97 11.88 7.48
C ALA A 77 7.92 10.69 7.24
N LEU A 78 7.44 9.49 7.52
CA LEU A 78 8.19 8.25 7.36
C LEU A 78 7.26 7.21 6.73
N ALA A 79 7.63 6.69 5.57
CA ALA A 79 6.93 5.60 4.91
C ALA A 79 7.69 4.29 5.16
N LYS A 80 7.10 3.42 5.97
CA LYS A 80 7.63 2.08 6.24
C LYS A 80 6.85 1.07 5.39
N PRO A 81 7.50 0.30 4.50
CA PRO A 81 6.86 -0.84 3.84
C PRO A 81 6.23 -1.79 4.86
N GLU A 82 5.05 -2.36 4.58
CA GLU A 82 4.44 -3.34 5.50
C GLU A 82 5.24 -4.65 5.54
N ARG A 83 5.92 -4.99 4.43
CA ARG A 83 6.87 -6.11 4.38
C ARG A 83 8.26 -5.60 4.74
N ASP A 84 8.96 -6.30 5.62
CA ASP A 84 10.35 -5.98 5.93
C ASP A 84 11.32 -6.60 4.90
N SER A 85 10.93 -7.68 4.20
CA SER A 85 11.73 -8.34 3.17
C SER A 85 10.90 -8.97 2.06
N CYS A 86 11.55 -9.24 0.93
CA CYS A 86 10.94 -9.83 -0.27
C CYS A 86 10.92 -11.36 -0.24
N SER A 87 10.01 -11.97 -1.01
CA SER A 87 9.86 -13.43 -1.13
C SER A 87 10.94 -14.13 -1.98
N THR A 88 11.91 -13.37 -2.49
CA THR A 88 12.97 -13.85 -3.37
C THR A 88 14.06 -14.63 -2.63
N ASN A 89 14.88 -15.37 -3.37
CA ASN A 89 16.04 -16.10 -2.81
C ASN A 89 17.17 -15.15 -2.35
N PHE A 90 17.10 -13.87 -2.70
CA PHE A 90 18.00 -12.83 -2.22
C PHE A 90 17.42 -12.14 -1.00
N GLU A 91 18.26 -11.89 0.00
CA GLU A 91 17.92 -11.11 1.18
C GLU A 91 17.89 -9.61 0.83
N ILE A 92 16.82 -9.18 0.20
CA ILE A 92 16.55 -7.77 -0.09
C ILE A 92 15.57 -7.25 0.96
N VAL A 93 16.03 -6.25 1.70
CA VAL A 93 15.26 -5.61 2.78
C VAL A 93 14.49 -4.43 2.19
N CYS A 94 13.18 -4.42 2.41
CA CYS A 94 12.33 -3.30 2.04
C CYS A 94 12.63 -2.12 2.97
N SER A 95 13.23 -1.08 2.40
CA SER A 95 13.77 0.01 3.20
C SER A 95 12.72 1.07 3.51
N THR A 96 12.76 1.57 4.74
CA THR A 96 11.97 2.73 5.16
C THR A 96 12.43 3.97 4.41
N VAL A 97 11.47 4.81 4.00
CA VAL A 97 11.70 6.04 3.25
C VAL A 97 11.40 7.23 4.15
N GLU A 98 12.40 8.08 4.38
CA GLU A 98 12.18 9.39 5.00
C GLU A 98 11.55 10.32 3.97
N LEU A 99 10.41 10.90 4.32
CA LEU A 99 9.63 11.76 3.44
C LEU A 99 9.69 13.22 3.91
N SER A 100 9.82 14.12 2.94
CA SER A 100 9.59 15.55 3.09
C SER A 100 8.29 15.92 2.39
N CYS A 101 7.41 16.63 3.08
CA CYS A 101 6.09 17.02 2.61
C CYS A 101 6.02 18.50 2.20
N ALA A 102 5.17 18.81 1.22
CA ALA A 102 4.91 20.19 0.80
C ALA A 102 4.18 20.99 1.90
N LYS A 103 3.32 20.33 2.68
CA LYS A 103 2.56 20.88 3.80
C LYS A 103 2.62 19.95 5.02
N PRO A 104 2.18 20.40 6.21
CA PRO A 104 2.00 19.51 7.35
C PRO A 104 1.17 18.27 6.99
N PHE A 105 1.53 17.11 7.55
CA PHE A 105 0.92 15.82 7.18
C PHE A 105 -0.61 15.79 7.32
N SER A 106 -1.18 16.65 8.16
CA SER A 106 -2.62 16.76 8.39
C SER A 106 -3.39 17.64 7.40
N GLU A 107 -2.72 18.30 6.47
CA GLU A 107 -3.32 19.27 5.54
C GLU A 107 -3.53 18.68 4.15
N PHE A 108 -4.65 19.01 3.51
CA PHE A 108 -5.02 18.60 2.15
C PHE A 108 -5.12 19.82 1.21
N PRO A 109 -4.78 19.71 -0.09
CA PRO A 109 -4.04 18.60 -0.71
C PRO A 109 -2.57 18.63 -0.28
N ASN A 110 -1.88 17.51 -0.42
CA ASN A 110 -0.47 17.39 -0.03
C ASN A 110 0.31 16.45 -0.97
N ALA A 111 1.63 16.61 -0.96
CA ALA A 111 2.54 15.68 -1.60
C ALA A 111 3.79 15.55 -0.74
N CYS A 112 4.31 14.34 -0.63
CA CYS A 112 5.56 14.09 0.06
C CYS A 112 6.47 13.24 -0.80
N SER A 113 7.78 13.47 -0.70
CA SER A 113 8.79 12.76 -1.48
C SER A 113 9.99 12.37 -0.63
N GLY A 114 10.66 11.31 -1.04
CA GLY A 114 11.86 10.82 -0.38
C GLY A 114 12.70 9.92 -1.29
N THR A 115 13.92 9.64 -0.83
CA THR A 115 14.84 8.73 -1.48
C THR A 115 14.72 7.36 -0.85
N VAL A 116 14.53 6.32 -1.65
CA VAL A 116 14.54 4.92 -1.20
C VAL A 116 16.01 4.49 -1.07
N PRO A 117 16.52 4.30 0.16
CA PRO A 117 17.90 3.90 0.32
C PRO A 117 18.01 2.42 -0.05
N LEU A 118 18.80 2.11 -1.08
CA LEU A 118 19.07 0.73 -1.48
C LEU A 118 20.58 0.56 -1.56
N ALA A 119 21.13 -0.22 -0.62
CA ALA A 119 22.58 -0.33 -0.38
C ALA A 119 23.41 -0.80 -1.60
N GLN A 120 22.76 -1.35 -2.63
CA GLN A 120 23.41 -1.95 -3.80
C GLN A 120 22.76 -1.57 -5.13
N MET A 121 21.85 -0.59 -5.13
CA MET A 121 21.13 -0.17 -6.34
C MET A 121 21.26 1.33 -6.58
N PRO A 122 21.08 1.79 -7.83
CA PRO A 122 20.79 3.19 -8.08
C PRO A 122 19.59 3.63 -7.22
N ALA A 123 19.67 4.85 -6.69
CA ALA A 123 18.63 5.41 -5.84
C ALA A 123 17.30 5.48 -6.60
N TYR A 124 16.24 5.00 -5.96
CA TYR A 124 14.88 5.26 -6.40
C TYR A 124 14.32 6.44 -5.63
N TYR A 125 13.50 7.24 -6.28
CA TYR A 125 12.86 8.39 -5.67
C TYR A 125 11.35 8.15 -5.66
N LEU A 126 10.74 8.25 -4.49
CA LEU A 126 9.32 7.99 -4.27
C LEU A 126 8.62 9.29 -3.95
N ALA A 127 7.46 9.53 -4.54
CA ALA A 127 6.54 10.60 -4.17
C ALA A 127 5.13 10.06 -3.98
N PHE A 128 4.47 10.50 -2.93
CA PHE A 128 3.04 10.30 -2.67
C PHE A 128 2.29 11.62 -2.90
N TYR A 129 1.09 11.52 -3.45
CA TYR A 129 0.20 12.64 -3.79
C TYR A 129 -1.18 12.39 -3.19
N ALA A 130 -1.74 13.39 -2.53
CA ALA A 130 -3.12 13.42 -2.06
C ALA A 130 -3.83 14.62 -2.71
N TYR A 131 -4.86 14.33 -3.50
CA TYR A 131 -5.56 15.33 -4.31
C TYR A 131 -7.04 14.95 -4.52
N SER A 132 -7.81 15.77 -5.24
CA SER A 132 -9.18 15.39 -5.63
C SER A 132 -9.41 15.55 -7.13
N GLN A 133 -10.04 14.54 -7.73
CA GLN A 133 -10.37 14.50 -9.14
C GLN A 133 -11.83 14.90 -9.34
N ASP A 134 -12.13 15.78 -10.30
CA ASP A 134 -13.51 16.10 -10.67
C ASP A 134 -14.16 14.90 -11.37
N VAL A 135 -15.32 14.47 -10.86
CA VAL A 135 -16.11 13.37 -11.44
C VAL A 135 -17.38 13.87 -12.14
N GLY A 136 -17.53 15.19 -12.27
CA GLY A 136 -18.67 15.84 -12.88
C GLY A 136 -19.80 16.11 -11.88
N GLY A 137 -20.73 16.98 -12.28
CA GLY A 137 -21.87 17.35 -11.43
C GLY A 137 -21.49 18.20 -10.20
N GLY A 138 -20.29 18.82 -10.21
CA GLY A 138 -19.78 19.59 -9.06
C GLY A 138 -19.27 18.73 -7.91
N ASN A 139 -18.95 17.48 -8.21
CA ASN A 139 -18.49 16.48 -7.25
C ASN A 139 -17.04 16.09 -7.55
N SER A 140 -16.30 15.66 -6.53
CA SER A 140 -14.94 15.18 -6.68
C SER A 140 -14.64 13.94 -5.83
N ASP A 141 -13.71 13.13 -6.32
CA ASP A 141 -13.19 11.95 -5.62
C ASP A 141 -11.82 12.25 -5.03
N LYS A 142 -11.60 11.81 -3.78
CA LYS A 142 -10.29 11.91 -3.14
C LYS A 142 -9.40 10.79 -3.65
N MET A 143 -8.20 11.17 -4.10
CA MET A 143 -7.26 10.26 -4.71
C MET A 143 -5.95 10.27 -3.94
N MET A 144 -5.35 9.09 -3.81
CA MET A 144 -3.96 8.96 -3.42
C MET A 144 -3.17 8.25 -4.52
N ALA A 145 -2.12 8.89 -5.00
CA ALA A 145 -1.25 8.34 -6.05
C ALA A 145 0.19 8.28 -5.56
N ALA A 146 1.01 7.42 -6.18
CA ALA A 146 2.45 7.47 -6.01
C ALA A 146 3.19 7.44 -7.34
N ARG A 147 4.38 8.02 -7.33
CA ARG A 147 5.33 7.98 -8.45
C ARG A 147 6.67 7.47 -7.95
N VAL A 148 7.25 6.55 -8.68
CA VAL A 148 8.61 6.08 -8.44
C VAL A 148 9.47 6.41 -9.66
N VAL A 149 10.52 7.17 -9.44
CA VAL A 149 11.48 7.57 -10.47
C VAL A 149 12.79 6.86 -10.21
N ARG A 150 13.30 6.15 -11.21
CA ARG A 150 14.67 5.62 -11.20
C ARG A 150 15.60 6.47 -12.05
N ASP A 151 15.12 6.86 -13.22
CA ASP A 151 15.82 7.66 -14.22
C ASP A 151 14.79 8.41 -15.09
N LYS A 152 15.24 9.09 -16.14
CA LYS A 152 14.37 9.88 -17.03
C LYS A 152 13.39 9.04 -17.83
N ASP A 153 13.71 7.77 -18.06
CA ASP A 153 12.94 6.88 -18.93
C ASP A 153 12.11 5.89 -18.11
N THR A 154 12.43 5.71 -16.82
CA THR A 154 11.82 4.74 -15.93
C THR A 154 11.06 5.45 -14.82
N ILE A 155 9.78 5.70 -15.08
CA ILE A 155 8.84 6.28 -14.12
C ILE A 155 7.65 5.33 -13.94
N CYS A 156 7.51 4.80 -12.73
CA CYS A 156 6.37 3.97 -12.33
C CYS A 156 5.29 4.83 -11.66
N SER A 157 4.04 4.53 -11.97
CA SER A 157 2.87 5.28 -11.57
C SER A 157 1.82 4.36 -10.96
N SER A 158 1.29 4.70 -9.81
CA SER A 158 0.29 3.88 -9.13
C SER A 158 -0.76 4.71 -8.40
N ILE A 159 -1.90 4.09 -8.15
CA ILE A 159 -2.98 4.59 -7.30
C ILE A 159 -3.01 3.73 -6.04
N TYR A 160 -3.14 4.40 -4.89
CA TYR A 160 -3.20 3.77 -3.59
C TYR A 160 -4.56 4.02 -2.94
N GLY A 161 -5.11 2.96 -2.36
CA GLY A 161 -6.20 3.04 -1.42
C GLY A 161 -5.65 3.36 -0.03
N VAL A 162 -6.46 4.02 0.80
CA VAL A 162 -6.10 4.34 2.19
C VAL A 162 -6.98 3.51 3.12
N ARG A 163 -6.37 2.64 3.94
CA ARG A 163 -7.10 1.98 5.04
C ARG A 163 -7.18 2.90 6.24
N LYS A 164 -8.27 2.76 7.00
CA LYS A 164 -8.61 3.60 8.16
C LYS A 164 -7.38 3.88 9.04
N ALA A 165 -6.97 5.15 9.05
CA ALA A 165 -5.97 5.71 9.93
C ALA A 165 -6.46 5.67 11.38
N SER A 166 -5.56 5.41 12.33
CA SER A 166 -5.87 5.42 13.77
C SER A 166 -6.38 6.79 14.25
N ASN A 167 -6.02 7.87 13.55
CA ASN A 167 -6.39 9.25 13.84
C ASN A 167 -7.11 9.96 12.67
N ASP A 168 -7.70 9.19 11.75
CA ASP A 168 -8.48 9.68 10.59
C ASP A 168 -7.80 10.73 9.71
N ASN A 169 -6.46 10.77 9.65
CA ASN A 169 -5.74 11.76 8.85
C ASN A 169 -4.55 11.14 8.11
N CYS A 170 -4.65 11.13 6.78
CA CYS A 170 -3.60 10.69 5.87
C CYS A 170 -3.38 11.76 4.82
N PHE A 171 -2.33 12.60 4.92
CA PHE A 171 -2.13 13.72 3.98
C PHE A 171 -3.34 14.67 3.91
N GLY A 172 -4.02 14.87 5.05
CA GLY A 172 -5.28 15.63 5.15
C GLY A 172 -6.52 14.90 4.62
N LEU A 173 -6.39 13.65 4.16
CA LEU A 173 -7.51 12.80 3.78
C LEU A 173 -8.17 12.23 5.04
N THR A 174 -9.46 12.53 5.22
CA THR A 174 -10.31 11.82 6.17
C THR A 174 -10.68 10.46 5.59
N THR A 175 -10.63 9.41 6.40
CA THR A 175 -10.55 7.97 6.06
C THR A 175 -11.68 7.34 5.24
N THR A 176 -12.55 8.14 4.65
CA THR A 176 -13.59 7.70 3.70
C THR A 176 -13.10 7.90 2.27
N ILE A 177 -11.97 7.27 1.93
CA ILE A 177 -11.57 7.06 0.53
C ILE A 177 -12.11 5.72 0.09
N ASN A 178 -13.43 5.57 0.16
CA ASN A 178 -14.11 4.51 -0.58
C ASN A 178 -14.96 5.22 -1.62
N THR A 179 -14.77 4.79 -2.86
CA THR A 179 -15.29 5.21 -4.17
C THR A 179 -16.80 5.43 -4.29
N GLU A 180 -17.54 5.50 -3.19
CA GLU A 180 -19.00 5.67 -3.17
C GLU A 180 -19.43 7.02 -2.57
N SER A 181 -18.54 7.75 -1.89
CA SER A 181 -18.84 9.09 -1.39
C SER A 181 -18.09 10.14 -2.19
N HIS A 182 -18.80 10.75 -3.13
CA HIS A 182 -18.32 11.94 -3.81
C HIS A 182 -18.40 13.15 -2.89
N ASP A 183 -17.32 13.91 -2.78
CA ASP A 183 -17.31 15.16 -2.03
C ASP A 183 -17.89 16.28 -2.89
N ALA A 184 -18.78 17.09 -2.29
CA ALA A 184 -19.28 18.28 -2.94
C ALA A 184 -18.14 19.30 -3.10
N GLY A 185 -17.86 19.71 -4.34
CA GLY A 185 -16.84 20.69 -4.67
C GLY A 185 -16.04 20.31 -5.92
N PRO A 186 -15.31 21.28 -6.49
CA PRO A 186 -14.44 21.02 -7.63
C PRO A 186 -13.26 20.14 -7.23
N GLY A 187 -12.70 19.44 -8.23
CA GLY A 187 -11.39 18.80 -8.10
C GLY A 187 -10.30 19.80 -7.68
N VAL A 188 -9.29 19.29 -6.99
CA VAL A 188 -8.13 20.05 -6.56
C VAL A 188 -6.90 19.37 -7.13
N ASP A 189 -6.12 20.13 -7.91
CA ASP A 189 -4.94 19.60 -8.58
C ASP A 189 -3.90 19.05 -7.58
N PRO A 190 -3.20 17.97 -7.96
CA PRO A 190 -2.14 17.40 -7.16
C PRO A 190 -1.00 18.41 -6.97
N PRO A 191 -0.54 18.63 -5.73
CA PRO A 191 0.55 19.55 -5.48
C PRO A 191 1.88 18.93 -5.92
N GLN A 192 2.83 19.79 -6.28
CA GLN A 192 4.18 19.35 -6.60
C GLN A 192 4.87 18.83 -5.31
N PRO A 193 5.47 17.62 -5.32
CA PRO A 193 6.25 17.15 -4.20
C PRO A 193 7.51 18.01 -4.02
N PRO A 194 8.07 18.09 -2.80
CA PRO A 194 9.36 18.72 -2.58
C PRO A 194 10.44 18.13 -3.49
N ALA A 195 11.32 19.01 -3.98
CA ALA A 195 12.45 18.59 -4.81
C ALA A 195 13.46 17.79 -3.99
N ILE A 196 14.06 16.77 -4.61
CA ILE A 196 15.14 15.99 -4.03
C ILE A 196 16.42 16.30 -4.81
N ASP A 197 17.48 16.62 -4.09
CA ASP A 197 18.77 16.92 -4.69
C ASP A 197 19.31 15.71 -5.49
N ASN A 198 19.90 16.00 -6.64
CA ASN A 198 20.49 15.01 -7.56
C ASN A 198 19.51 14.01 -8.18
N MET A 199 18.20 14.29 -8.13
CA MET A 199 17.22 13.44 -8.80
C MET A 199 17.41 13.50 -10.34
N PRO A 200 17.41 12.36 -11.04
CA PRO A 200 17.73 12.31 -12.48
C PRO A 200 16.64 12.94 -13.36
N ALA A 201 15.41 12.97 -12.87
CA ALA A 201 14.25 13.59 -13.51
C ALA A 201 13.32 14.14 -12.41
N GLN A 202 12.61 15.23 -12.67
CA GLN A 202 11.55 15.67 -11.75
C GLN A 202 10.41 14.65 -11.75
N PHE A 203 9.67 14.57 -10.64
CA PHE A 203 8.46 13.77 -10.62
C PHE A 203 7.48 14.32 -11.66
N PRO A 204 6.91 13.46 -12.52
CA PRO A 204 5.94 13.92 -13.51
C PRO A 204 4.70 14.44 -12.80
N ALA A 205 4.06 15.46 -13.39
CA ALA A 205 2.77 15.92 -12.93
C ALA A 205 1.76 14.77 -12.99
N VAL A 206 0.96 14.64 -11.94
CA VAL A 206 -0.19 13.73 -11.91
C VAL A 206 -1.31 14.44 -12.66
N GLU A 207 -1.86 13.81 -13.70
CA GLU A 207 -2.96 14.38 -14.48
C GLU A 207 -4.28 13.80 -13.96
N PRO A 208 -5.10 14.56 -13.22
CA PRO A 208 -6.27 14.02 -12.52
C PRO A 208 -7.18 13.20 -13.43
N ASN A 209 -7.42 13.67 -14.67
CA ASN A 209 -8.42 13.10 -15.57
C ASN A 209 -7.92 11.95 -16.47
N LYS A 210 -6.65 11.52 -16.39
CA LYS A 210 -6.14 10.40 -17.19
C LYS A 210 -5.80 9.16 -16.38
N GLU A 211 -5.89 9.24 -15.06
CA GLU A 211 -5.39 8.18 -14.17
C GLU A 211 -6.47 7.24 -13.66
N GLN A 212 -7.72 7.39 -14.13
CA GLN A 212 -8.83 6.54 -13.76
C GLN A 212 -8.40 5.06 -13.82
N PRO A 213 -8.71 4.25 -12.78
CA PRO A 213 -8.50 2.82 -12.83
C PRO A 213 -9.33 2.30 -13.99
N GLU A 214 -8.69 1.97 -15.11
CA GLU A 214 -9.34 1.23 -16.18
C GLU A 214 -9.74 -0.11 -15.58
N THR A 215 -11.01 -0.22 -15.20
CA THR A 215 -11.61 -1.50 -14.88
C THR A 215 -11.55 -2.29 -16.16
N SER A 216 -10.65 -3.28 -16.22
CA SER A 216 -10.38 -4.14 -17.38
C SER A 216 -11.67 -4.66 -18.02
N SER A 217 -12.21 -3.89 -18.95
CA SER A 217 -13.27 -4.29 -19.87
C SER A 217 -12.61 -4.39 -21.22
N THR A 218 -11.99 -5.54 -21.47
CA THR A 218 -11.49 -5.91 -22.78
C THR A 218 -12.66 -5.87 -23.77
N SER A 219 -12.80 -4.78 -24.51
CA SER A 219 -13.65 -4.71 -25.69
C SER A 219 -12.80 -4.25 -26.87
N SER A 220 -12.00 -5.19 -27.37
CA SER A 220 -11.31 -5.06 -28.65
C SER A 220 -12.35 -5.10 -29.77
N THR A 221 -12.90 -3.95 -30.14
CA THR A 221 -13.67 -3.81 -31.39
C THR A 221 -12.76 -3.20 -32.45
N SER A 222 -12.10 -4.05 -33.24
CA SER A 222 -11.40 -3.66 -34.46
C SER A 222 -12.35 -3.80 -35.65
N THR A 223 -12.88 -2.69 -36.12
CA THR A 223 -13.73 -2.62 -37.31
C THR A 223 -12.87 -2.77 -38.57
N THR A 224 -12.89 -3.96 -39.19
CA THR A 224 -12.45 -4.19 -40.57
C THR A 224 -13.67 -4.55 -41.41
N ALA A 225 -13.81 -3.95 -42.59
CA ALA A 225 -14.99 -4.06 -43.44
C ALA A 225 -15.05 -5.36 -44.27
N ALA A 226 -16.26 -5.96 -44.28
CA ALA A 226 -16.88 -6.90 -45.24
C ALA A 226 -16.29 -8.32 -45.43
N PRO A 227 -17.09 -9.36 -45.78
CA PRO A 227 -18.47 -9.37 -46.31
C PRO A 227 -19.50 -10.21 -45.53
N GLU A 228 -20.78 -10.06 -45.89
CA GLU A 228 -21.95 -10.82 -45.37
C GLU A 228 -21.75 -12.34 -45.38
N PRO A 229 -22.24 -13.02 -44.32
CA PRO A 229 -22.84 -14.32 -44.51
C PRO A 229 -24.22 -14.48 -43.83
N ASP A 230 -25.00 -15.32 -44.49
CA ASP A 230 -26.36 -15.73 -44.20
C ASP A 230 -26.67 -16.09 -42.74
N GLY A 231 -27.93 -15.84 -42.40
CA GLY A 231 -28.50 -16.05 -41.09
C GLY A 231 -28.44 -17.50 -40.60
N LYS A 232 -28.27 -17.62 -39.28
CA LYS A 232 -29.02 -18.55 -38.42
C LYS A 232 -28.84 -18.12 -36.96
N ALA A 233 -29.93 -17.70 -36.34
CA ALA A 233 -29.99 -17.39 -34.92
C ALA A 233 -29.84 -18.69 -34.10
N VAL A 234 -28.74 -18.80 -33.34
CA VAL A 234 -28.58 -19.83 -32.31
C VAL A 234 -28.96 -19.22 -30.97
N LYS A 235 -30.12 -19.66 -30.45
CA LYS A 235 -30.54 -19.40 -29.06
C LYS A 235 -29.71 -20.29 -28.13
N HIS A 236 -28.74 -19.73 -27.41
CA HIS A 236 -28.09 -20.44 -26.30
C HIS A 236 -29.00 -20.42 -25.09
N GLY A 237 -29.52 -21.60 -24.73
CA GLY A 237 -30.36 -21.83 -23.56
C GLY A 237 -29.55 -21.82 -22.27
N LEU A 238 -30.13 -21.23 -21.23
CA LEU A 238 -29.62 -21.08 -19.86
C LEU A 238 -29.45 -22.42 -19.08
N GLY A 239 -29.37 -23.57 -19.76
CA GLY A 239 -29.51 -24.90 -19.17
C GLY A 239 -28.22 -25.63 -18.78
N GLU A 240 -27.03 -25.15 -19.16
CA GLU A 240 -25.78 -25.93 -19.01
C GLU A 240 -24.75 -25.38 -18.00
N ILE A 241 -25.06 -24.32 -17.25
CA ILE A 241 -24.10 -23.70 -16.31
C ILE A 241 -24.18 -24.31 -14.90
N LEU A 242 -25.25 -25.05 -14.58
CA LEU A 242 -25.47 -25.64 -13.25
C LEU A 242 -24.43 -26.68 -12.78
N PRO A 243 -23.85 -27.56 -13.62
CA PRO A 243 -22.92 -28.58 -13.13
C PRO A 243 -21.55 -28.01 -12.73
N TRP A 244 -21.11 -26.90 -13.34
CA TRP A 244 -19.81 -26.28 -13.06
C TRP A 244 -19.76 -25.56 -11.70
N LEU A 245 -20.89 -24.98 -11.28
CA LEU A 245 -20.99 -24.32 -9.97
C LEU A 245 -20.95 -25.33 -8.80
N ALA A 246 -21.55 -26.51 -8.97
CA ALA A 246 -21.51 -27.57 -7.96
C ALA A 246 -20.09 -28.11 -7.74
N ALA A 247 -19.31 -28.27 -8.82
CA ALA A 247 -17.91 -28.70 -8.75
C ALA A 247 -17.02 -27.66 -8.05
N GLY A 248 -17.21 -26.37 -8.33
CA GLY A 248 -16.48 -25.28 -7.68
C GLY A 248 -16.71 -25.24 -6.17
N CYS A 249 -17.96 -25.39 -5.72
CA CYS A 249 -18.29 -25.41 -4.29
C CYS A 249 -17.66 -26.59 -3.53
N ALA A 250 -17.57 -27.77 -4.16
CA ALA A 250 -16.95 -28.93 -3.53
C ALA A 250 -15.44 -28.73 -3.27
N VAL A 251 -14.73 -28.09 -4.20
CA VAL A 251 -13.30 -27.78 -4.05
C VAL A 251 -13.07 -26.77 -2.93
N LEU A 252 -13.89 -25.72 -2.84
CA LEU A 252 -13.78 -24.73 -1.77
C LEU A 252 -14.04 -25.33 -0.39
N LEU A 253 -14.97 -26.28 -0.25
CA LEU A 253 -15.22 -26.99 1.01
C LEU A 253 -14.03 -27.86 1.43
N LEU A 254 -13.35 -28.52 0.48
CA LEU A 254 -12.15 -29.30 0.77
C LEU A 254 -10.97 -28.42 1.21
N ILE A 255 -10.78 -27.27 0.56
CA ILE A 255 -9.76 -26.29 0.97
C ILE A 255 -10.07 -25.74 2.37
N GLY A 256 -11.34 -25.39 2.63
CA GLY A 256 -11.78 -24.93 3.94
C GLY A 256 -11.55 -25.96 5.05
N ALA A 257 -11.89 -27.22 4.81
CA ALA A 257 -11.65 -28.32 5.75
C ALA A 257 -10.15 -28.53 6.01
N GLY A 258 -9.31 -28.46 4.97
CA GLY A 258 -7.86 -28.56 5.10
C GLY A 258 -7.25 -27.43 5.95
N LEU A 259 -7.68 -26.19 5.72
CA LEU A 259 -7.24 -25.04 6.52
C LEU A 259 -7.71 -25.13 7.98
N TYR A 260 -8.92 -25.64 8.21
CA TYR A 260 -9.46 -25.86 9.56
C TYR A 260 -8.63 -26.89 10.33
N ILE A 261 -8.32 -28.05 9.72
CA ILE A 261 -7.48 -29.09 10.35
C ILE A 261 -6.07 -28.58 10.62
N ARG A 262 -5.50 -27.76 9.71
CA ARG A 262 -4.18 -27.17 9.92
C ARG A 262 -4.17 -26.20 11.10
N ARG A 263 -5.20 -25.36 11.23
CA ARG A 263 -5.36 -24.46 12.37
C ARG A 263 -5.60 -25.20 13.68
N SER A 264 -6.38 -26.29 13.67
CA SER A 264 -6.63 -27.07 14.88
C SER A 264 -5.35 -27.74 15.40
N ARG A 265 -4.50 -28.27 14.51
CA ARG A 265 -3.19 -28.83 14.89
C ARG A 265 -2.26 -27.79 15.51
N GLN A 266 -2.19 -26.58 14.94
CA GLN A 266 -1.38 -25.50 15.52
C GLN A 266 -1.86 -25.10 16.92
N ALA A 267 -3.17 -25.11 17.18
CA ALA A 267 -3.71 -24.81 18.49
C ALA A 267 -3.37 -25.89 19.53
N GLU A 268 -3.30 -27.16 19.15
CA GLU A 268 -2.87 -28.26 20.03
C GLU A 268 -1.37 -28.18 20.37
N GLU A 269 -0.52 -27.87 19.40
CA GLU A 269 0.92 -27.68 19.63
C GLU A 269 1.20 -26.54 20.61
N GLN A 270 0.47 -25.42 20.51
CA GLN A 270 0.60 -24.31 21.46
C GLN A 270 0.16 -24.68 22.88
N ARG A 271 -0.86 -25.53 23.03
CA ARG A 271 -1.28 -26.03 24.35
C ARG A 271 -0.22 -26.95 24.95
N ALA A 272 0.34 -27.86 24.15
CA ALA A 272 1.40 -28.77 24.61
C ALA A 272 2.66 -28.02 25.07
N LEU A 273 3.07 -26.98 24.35
CA LEU A 273 4.22 -26.14 24.72
C LEU A 273 4.00 -25.40 26.05
N ARG A 274 2.80 -24.85 26.28
CA ARG A 274 2.48 -24.17 27.56
C ARG A 274 2.55 -25.11 28.75
N THR A 275 2.04 -26.34 28.62
CA THR A 275 2.11 -27.33 29.70
C THR A 275 3.54 -27.74 30.00
N SER A 276 4.41 -27.85 28.99
CA SER A 276 5.84 -28.15 29.20
C SER A 276 6.56 -27.05 29.99
N THR A 277 6.30 -25.78 29.68
CA THR A 277 6.93 -24.65 30.38
C THR A 277 6.51 -24.52 31.85
N GLU A 278 5.27 -24.89 32.19
CA GLU A 278 4.81 -24.84 33.59
C GLU A 278 5.49 -25.91 34.47
N VAL A 279 5.78 -27.09 33.91
CA VAL A 279 6.49 -28.17 34.63
C VAL A 279 7.95 -27.80 34.91
N GLU A 280 8.61 -27.15 33.97
CA GLU A 280 10.01 -26.72 34.14
C GLU A 280 10.16 -25.64 35.22
N ILE A 281 9.23 -24.67 35.28
CA ILE A 281 9.25 -23.59 36.29
C ILE A 281 9.00 -24.14 37.71
N GLN A 282 8.14 -25.16 37.87
CA GLN A 282 7.95 -25.80 39.17
C GLN A 282 9.19 -26.61 39.62
N SER A 283 9.91 -27.24 38.69
CA SER A 283 11.16 -27.95 38.97
C SER A 283 12.27 -27.00 39.43
N VAL A 284 12.37 -25.80 38.85
CA VAL A 284 13.43 -24.84 39.23
C VAL A 284 13.12 -24.20 40.59
N ASN A 285 11.84 -23.95 40.91
CA ASN A 285 11.45 -23.37 42.20
C ASN A 285 11.59 -24.34 43.40
N SER A 286 11.58 -25.66 43.18
CA SER A 286 11.79 -26.63 44.26
C SER A 286 13.26 -26.82 44.62
N LEU A 287 14.18 -26.59 43.68
CA LEU A 287 15.63 -26.64 43.90
C LEU A 287 16.17 -25.43 44.68
N ASN A 288 15.51 -24.28 44.61
CA ASN A 288 15.91 -23.05 45.33
C ASN A 288 15.41 -22.98 46.79
N ARG A 289 14.82 -24.06 47.33
CA ARG A 289 14.31 -24.14 48.71
C ARG A 289 15.15 -25.00 49.66
N PHE A 290 16.29 -25.49 49.21
CA PHE A 290 17.31 -26.15 50.04
C PHE A 290 18.54 -25.26 50.15
#